data_AF-A0A951XJS2-F1
#
_entry.id   AF-A0A951XJS2-F1
#
_cell.length_a   1.000
_cell.length_b   1.000
_cell.length_c   1.000
_cell.angle_alpha   90.00
_cell.angle_beta   90.00
_cell.angle_gamma   90.00
#
_symmetry.space_group_name_H-M   'P 1'
#
loop_
_entity.id
_entity.type
_entity.pdbx_description
1 polymer ?
#
loop_
_entity_poly.entity_id
_entity_poly.type
_entity_poly.pdbx_seq_one_letter_code
_entity_poly.pdbx_strand_id
1 'polypeptide(L)'
;MEPKPPVSFPTKTPATPTLSLRRRSPLEVSEASSAARDSIKAIVAATRTPWGTPQTLDESRLTELERSLRQLEVMLAEREHVVAETEARLVERERDLAEAEALLHARERLIHAARKAAPAETGISAEERAALAHLKEELEKQEASLKEAKQAVRDREAFLEESENKLFEKVQAQQEKETELEQKEEELKARLHRLREREAAIDPAAAAALQAEQEAARKFDEFKE
;
A
#
# COMPACT_ATOMS: atom_id res chain seq x y z
N MET A 1 1.35 55.87 -53.28
CA MET A 1 1.29 54.44 -52.94
C MET A 1 2.56 54.11 -52.19
N GLU A 2 2.50 54.02 -50.86
CA GLU A 2 3.65 53.61 -50.04
C GLU A 2 3.73 52.08 -49.96
N PRO A 3 4.92 51.47 -50.05
CA PRO A 3 5.07 50.03 -49.92
C PRO A 3 4.95 49.58 -48.44
N LYS A 4 4.16 48.54 -48.19
CA LYS A 4 4.03 47.89 -46.87
C LYS A 4 5.37 47.29 -46.44
N PRO A 5 5.77 47.41 -45.16
CA PRO A 5 7.00 46.79 -44.66
C PRO A 5 6.85 45.25 -44.62
N PRO A 6 7.97 44.52 -44.79
CA PRO A 6 7.96 43.05 -44.77
C PRO A 6 7.67 42.52 -43.36
N VAL A 7 6.88 41.45 -43.30
CA VAL A 7 6.50 40.76 -42.06
C VAL A 7 7.73 40.10 -41.44
N SER A 8 8.08 40.52 -40.23
CA SER A 8 9.14 39.93 -39.41
C SER A 8 8.58 38.77 -38.59
N PHE A 9 9.14 37.57 -38.76
CA PHE A 9 8.82 36.42 -37.91
C PHE A 9 9.74 36.38 -36.70
N PRO A 10 9.24 36.04 -35.50
CA PRO A 10 10.07 35.89 -34.32
C PRO A 10 11.10 34.77 -34.52
N THR A 11 12.37 35.07 -34.25
CA THR A 11 13.45 34.08 -34.26
C THR A 11 13.26 33.08 -33.12
N LYS A 12 13.55 31.82 -33.40
CA LYS A 12 13.43 30.70 -32.45
C LYS A 12 14.18 31.03 -31.15
N THR A 13 13.44 31.04 -30.04
CA THR A 13 14.03 31.03 -28.70
C THR A 13 14.95 29.83 -28.52
N PRO A 14 16.04 29.95 -27.74
CA PRO A 14 16.94 28.83 -27.49
C PRO A 14 16.18 27.70 -26.79
N ALA A 15 16.45 26.47 -27.24
CA ALA A 15 15.80 25.25 -26.80
C ALA A 15 15.73 25.16 -25.27
N THR A 16 14.52 24.93 -24.76
CA THR A 16 14.29 24.50 -23.39
C THR A 16 15.09 23.21 -23.11
N PRO A 17 15.62 23.03 -21.89
CA PRO A 17 16.35 21.81 -21.56
C PRO A 17 15.41 20.62 -21.74
N THR A 18 15.83 19.69 -22.59
CA THR A 18 15.17 18.41 -22.81
C THR A 18 14.96 17.73 -21.46
N LEU A 19 13.71 17.58 -21.02
CA LEU A 19 13.36 16.80 -19.84
C LEU A 19 13.63 15.32 -20.16
N SER A 20 14.87 14.89 -20.01
CA SER A 20 15.20 13.48 -20.04
C SER A 20 14.68 12.86 -18.74
N LEU A 21 13.58 12.11 -18.84
CA LEU A 21 13.20 11.16 -17.80
C LEU A 21 14.40 10.23 -17.59
N ARG A 22 14.94 10.25 -16.36
CA ARG A 22 16.00 9.32 -15.94
C ARG A 22 15.40 7.92 -16.03
N ARG A 23 15.58 7.25 -17.16
CA ARG A 23 15.32 5.81 -17.30
C ARG A 23 16.28 5.12 -16.33
N ARG A 24 15.80 4.82 -15.13
CA ARG A 24 16.47 3.85 -14.27
C ARG A 24 16.52 2.55 -15.07
N SER A 25 17.72 2.06 -15.34
CA SER A 25 17.90 0.76 -15.96
C SER A 25 17.31 -0.31 -15.02
N PRO A 26 16.65 -1.35 -15.55
CA PRO A 26 15.96 -2.37 -14.74
C PRO A 26 16.91 -3.31 -13.96
N LEU A 27 18.19 -2.95 -13.85
CA LEU A 27 19.27 -3.77 -13.30
C LEU A 27 20.15 -3.04 -12.28
N GLU A 28 19.84 -1.78 -11.92
CA GLU A 28 20.44 -1.19 -10.72
C GLU A 28 19.93 -1.97 -9.51
N VAL A 29 20.76 -2.89 -9.03
CA VAL A 29 20.59 -3.55 -7.74
C VAL A 29 20.51 -2.43 -6.71
N SER A 30 19.28 -2.09 -6.30
CA SER A 30 19.03 -1.13 -5.24
C SER A 30 19.96 -1.45 -4.06
N GLU A 31 20.49 -0.44 -3.37
CA GLU A 31 21.31 -0.65 -2.16
C GLU A 31 20.61 -1.58 -1.15
N ALA A 32 19.27 -1.56 -1.15
CA ALA A 32 18.43 -2.45 -0.34
C ALA A 32 18.48 -3.92 -0.80
N SER A 33 18.76 -4.18 -2.08
CA SER A 33 18.90 -5.51 -2.68
C SER A 33 20.32 -6.07 -2.52
N SER A 34 21.36 -5.22 -2.50
CA SER A 34 22.72 -5.67 -2.15
C SER A 34 22.82 -5.99 -0.67
N ALA A 35 22.27 -5.13 0.19
CA ALA A 35 22.21 -5.38 1.64
C ALA A 35 21.48 -6.68 2.00
N ALA A 36 20.37 -6.98 1.31
CA ALA A 36 19.64 -8.25 1.48
C ALA A 36 20.45 -9.47 1.01
N ARG A 37 21.23 -9.34 -0.07
CA ARG A 37 22.10 -10.44 -0.52
C ARG A 37 23.25 -10.69 0.45
N ASP A 38 23.77 -9.64 1.06
CA ASP A 38 24.86 -9.76 2.03
C ASP A 38 24.37 -10.34 3.36
N SER A 39 23.15 -10.02 3.80
CA SER A 39 22.54 -10.68 4.97
C SER A 39 22.26 -12.16 4.72
N ILE A 40 21.74 -12.53 3.55
CA ILE A 40 21.52 -13.93 3.17
C ILE A 40 22.85 -14.70 3.15
N LYS A 41 23.92 -14.12 2.57
CA LYS A 41 25.25 -14.75 2.56
C LYS A 41 25.79 -14.92 3.98
N ALA A 42 25.57 -13.97 4.88
CA ALA A 42 25.98 -14.07 6.28
C ALA A 42 25.24 -15.20 7.01
N ILE A 43 23.93 -15.32 6.82
CA ILE A 43 23.10 -16.40 7.40
C ILE A 43 23.54 -17.77 6.86
N VAL A 44 23.78 -17.88 5.55
CA VAL A 44 24.23 -19.12 4.92
C VAL A 44 25.62 -19.52 5.41
N ALA A 45 26.54 -18.56 5.56
CA ALA A 45 27.88 -18.81 6.08
C ALA A 45 27.88 -19.19 7.58
N ALA A 46 26.91 -18.70 8.36
CA ALA A 46 26.76 -19.05 9.77
C ALA A 46 26.15 -20.45 9.99
N THR A 47 25.37 -20.94 9.04
CA THR A 47 24.60 -22.19 9.15
C THR A 47 25.22 -23.36 8.39
N ARG A 48 26.13 -23.09 7.44
CA ARG A 48 26.78 -24.10 6.61
C ARG A 48 28.27 -23.86 6.48
N THR A 49 29.04 -24.95 6.48
CA THR A 49 30.45 -24.91 6.08
C THR A 49 30.58 -24.57 4.59
N PRO A 50 31.76 -24.11 4.12
CA PRO A 50 31.99 -23.85 2.69
C PRO A 50 31.79 -25.06 1.77
N TRP A 51 31.67 -26.28 2.32
CA TRP A 51 31.37 -27.51 1.58
C TRP A 51 29.90 -27.96 1.71
N GLY A 52 29.04 -27.15 2.32
CA GLY A 52 27.59 -27.36 2.37
C GLY A 52 27.10 -28.26 3.49
N THR A 53 27.95 -28.68 4.43
CA THR A 53 27.52 -29.46 5.60
C THR A 53 26.91 -28.56 6.68
N PRO A 54 25.78 -28.97 7.30
CA PRO A 54 25.15 -28.21 8.37
C PRO A 54 26.06 -28.17 9.59
N GLN A 55 26.29 -26.97 10.11
CA GLN A 55 27.07 -26.76 11.32
C GLN A 55 26.16 -26.95 12.55
N THR A 56 26.67 -27.56 13.62
CA THR A 56 25.94 -27.61 14.90
C THR A 56 25.87 -26.19 15.46
N LEU A 57 24.66 -25.68 15.67
CA LEU A 57 24.42 -24.32 16.13
C LEU A 57 24.12 -24.33 17.63
N ASP A 58 24.76 -23.43 18.36
CA ASP A 58 24.41 -23.16 19.75
C ASP A 58 23.01 -22.53 19.82
N GLU A 59 22.28 -22.79 20.90
CA GLU A 59 20.87 -22.37 21.07
C GLU A 59 20.69 -20.85 20.98
N SER A 60 21.66 -20.07 21.47
CA SER A 60 21.67 -18.60 21.31
C SER A 60 21.72 -18.17 19.84
N ARG A 61 22.56 -18.81 19.03
CA ARG A 61 22.69 -18.52 17.59
C ARG A 61 21.43 -18.93 16.82
N LEU A 62 20.77 -20.01 17.22
CA LEU A 62 19.46 -20.38 16.66
C LEU A 62 18.42 -19.29 16.91
N THR A 63 18.31 -18.76 18.13
CA THR A 63 17.35 -17.69 18.44
C THR A 63 17.64 -16.37 17.70
N GLU A 64 18.92 -16.05 17.47
CA GLU A 64 19.33 -14.88 16.67
C GLU A 64 18.95 -15.04 15.20
N LEU A 65 19.17 -16.23 14.63
CA LEU A 65 18.79 -16.56 13.27
C LEU A 65 17.27 -16.52 13.08
N GLU A 66 16.50 -17.10 14.01
CA GLU A 66 15.04 -17.03 14.01
C GLU A 66 14.53 -15.59 14.06
N ARG A 67 15.14 -14.74 14.90
CA ARG A 67 14.79 -13.31 14.95
C ARG A 67 15.09 -12.61 13.63
N SER A 68 16.25 -12.88 13.04
CA SER A 68 16.63 -12.30 11.74
C SER A 68 15.71 -12.78 10.61
N LEU A 69 15.27 -14.04 10.66
CA LEU A 69 14.36 -14.61 9.67
C LEU A 69 12.99 -13.93 9.75
N ARG A 70 12.43 -13.77 10.96
CA ARG A 70 11.18 -13.01 11.16
C ARG A 70 11.29 -11.57 10.68
N GLN A 71 12.43 -10.91 10.90
CA GLN A 71 12.67 -9.56 10.38
C GLN A 71 12.67 -9.52 8.85
N LEU A 72 13.33 -10.49 8.20
CA LEU A 72 13.35 -10.59 6.75
C LEU A 72 11.96 -10.90 6.16
N GLU A 73 11.15 -11.72 6.83
CA GLU A 73 9.77 -12.00 6.45
C GLU A 73 8.91 -10.73 6.47
N VAL A 74 9.01 -9.92 7.52
CA VAL A 74 8.30 -8.62 7.60
C VAL A 74 8.75 -7.69 6.48
N MET A 75 10.06 -7.55 6.25
CA MET A 75 10.59 -6.73 5.15
C MET A 75 10.16 -7.23 3.76
N LEU A 76 9.99 -8.54 3.60
CA LEU A 76 9.48 -9.12 2.35
C LEU A 76 8.02 -8.76 2.15
N ALA A 77 7.18 -8.92 3.17
CA ALA A 77 5.77 -8.56 3.11
C ALA A 77 5.55 -7.06 2.80
N GLU A 78 6.34 -6.18 3.41
CA GLU A 78 6.33 -4.74 3.10
C GLU A 78 6.67 -4.45 1.63
N ARG A 79 7.67 -5.17 1.08
CA ARG A 79 8.05 -5.01 -0.34
C ARG A 79 6.99 -5.54 -1.28
N GLU A 80 6.39 -6.67 -0.98
CA GLU A 80 5.27 -7.23 -1.76
C GLU A 80 4.09 -6.27 -1.79
N HIS A 81 3.77 -5.63 -0.66
CA HIS A 81 2.74 -4.58 -0.60
C HIS A 81 3.08 -3.39 -1.51
N VAL A 82 4.30 -2.87 -1.43
CA VAL A 82 4.74 -1.75 -2.30
C VAL A 82 4.69 -2.13 -3.77
N VAL A 83 5.11 -3.35 -4.12
CA VAL A 83 5.03 -3.84 -5.51
C VAL A 83 3.57 -3.89 -5.97
N ALA A 84 2.68 -4.50 -5.19
CA ALA A 84 1.25 -4.58 -5.52
C ALA A 84 0.62 -3.18 -5.73
N GLU A 85 0.95 -2.21 -4.87
CA GLU A 85 0.48 -0.83 -5.00
C GLU A 85 1.01 -0.17 -6.29
N THR A 86 2.29 -0.37 -6.61
CA THR A 86 2.87 0.16 -7.85
C THR A 86 2.29 -0.49 -9.11
N GLU A 87 2.01 -1.79 -9.07
CA GLU A 87 1.35 -2.51 -10.17
C GLU A 87 -0.07 -2.00 -10.38
N ALA A 88 -0.84 -1.79 -9.30
CA ALA A 88 -2.18 -1.20 -9.40
C ALA A 88 -2.15 0.18 -10.06
N ARG A 89 -1.22 1.06 -9.64
CA ARG A 89 -1.04 2.39 -10.24
C ARG A 89 -0.62 2.31 -11.72
N LEU A 90 0.21 1.34 -12.09
CA LEU A 90 0.59 1.13 -13.49
C LEU A 90 -0.61 0.71 -14.35
N VAL A 91 -1.45 -0.21 -13.85
CA VAL A 91 -2.67 -0.65 -14.55
C VAL A 91 -3.64 0.52 -14.77
N GLU A 92 -3.80 1.41 -13.79
CA GLU A 92 -4.59 2.63 -13.96
C GLU A 92 -4.02 3.55 -15.05
N ARG A 93 -2.70 3.76 -15.06
CA ARG A 93 -2.03 4.56 -16.10
C ARG A 93 -2.15 3.96 -17.48
N GLU A 94 -2.09 2.64 -17.61
CA GLU A 94 -2.30 1.95 -18.88
C GLU A 94 -3.73 2.14 -19.39
N ARG A 95 -4.74 2.13 -18.50
CA ARG A 95 -6.12 2.44 -18.87
C ARG A 95 -6.27 3.88 -19.35
N ASP A 96 -5.73 4.86 -18.62
CA ASP A 96 -5.76 6.27 -19.01
C ASP A 96 -5.11 6.50 -20.39
N LEU A 97 -3.99 5.83 -20.66
CA LEU A 97 -3.31 5.90 -21.95
C LEU A 97 -4.14 5.27 -23.06
N ALA A 98 -4.74 4.11 -22.84
CA ALA A 98 -5.61 3.46 -23.81
C ALA A 98 -6.84 4.33 -24.16
N GLU A 99 -7.44 4.99 -23.17
CA GLU A 99 -8.53 5.95 -23.38
C GLU A 99 -8.07 7.16 -24.22
N ALA A 100 -6.91 7.73 -23.90
CA ALA A 100 -6.35 8.86 -24.64
C ALA A 100 -6.00 8.49 -26.10
N GLU A 101 -5.44 7.31 -26.33
CA GLU A 101 -5.17 6.77 -27.67
C GLU A 101 -6.45 6.56 -28.48
N ALA A 102 -7.51 6.02 -27.84
CA ALA A 102 -8.81 5.87 -28.48
C ALA A 102 -9.42 7.21 -28.90
N LEU A 103 -9.33 8.24 -28.06
CA LEU A 103 -9.77 9.60 -28.37
C LEU A 103 -8.96 10.24 -29.50
N LEU A 104 -7.63 10.06 -29.50
CA LEU A 104 -6.78 10.54 -30.59
C LEU A 104 -7.14 9.87 -31.90
N HIS A 105 -7.31 8.55 -31.93
CA HIS A 105 -7.74 7.83 -33.11
C HIS A 105 -9.13 8.26 -33.60
N ALA A 106 -10.09 8.49 -32.70
CA ALA A 106 -11.39 9.03 -33.06
C ALA A 106 -11.26 10.43 -33.71
N ARG A 107 -10.42 11.29 -33.15
CA ARG A 107 -10.15 12.63 -33.69
C ARG A 107 -9.46 12.59 -35.05
N GLU A 108 -8.48 11.71 -35.24
CA GLU A 108 -7.82 11.47 -36.52
C GLU A 108 -8.82 11.02 -37.58
N ARG A 109 -9.73 10.08 -37.25
CA ARG A 109 -10.80 9.64 -38.15
C ARG A 109 -11.73 10.79 -38.53
N LEU A 110 -12.10 11.66 -37.58
CA LEU A 110 -12.91 12.84 -37.86
C LEU A 110 -12.19 13.83 -38.78
N ILE A 111 -10.90 14.09 -38.55
CA ILE A 111 -10.09 14.96 -39.42
C ILE A 111 -9.97 14.36 -40.82
N HIS A 112 -9.74 13.05 -40.94
CA HIS A 112 -9.68 12.36 -42.22
C HIS A 112 -11.01 12.40 -42.96
N ALA A 113 -12.13 12.20 -42.26
CA ALA A 113 -13.47 12.35 -42.83
C ALA A 113 -13.73 13.78 -43.29
N ALA A 114 -13.37 14.79 -42.49
CA ALA A 114 -13.50 16.20 -42.84
C ALA A 114 -12.64 16.59 -44.06
N ARG A 115 -11.42 16.05 -44.17
CA ARG A 115 -10.54 16.27 -45.34
C ARG A 115 -11.07 15.57 -46.59
N LYS A 116 -11.68 14.39 -46.46
CA LYS A 116 -12.30 13.66 -47.56
C LYS A 116 -13.62 14.30 -48.03
N ALA A 117 -14.29 15.03 -47.14
CA ALA A 117 -15.54 15.75 -47.41
C ALA A 117 -15.37 17.11 -48.12
N ALA A 118 -14.14 17.56 -48.43
CA ALA A 118 -13.92 18.77 -49.22
C ALA A 118 -13.06 18.46 -50.47
N PRO A 119 -13.49 18.82 -51.70
CA PRO A 119 -14.54 19.77 -52.06
C PRO A 119 -15.78 19.09 -52.66
N ALA A 120 -16.88 19.07 -51.91
CA ALA A 120 -18.21 19.25 -52.47
C ALA A 120 -18.85 20.37 -51.65
N GLU A 121 -19.08 21.52 -52.29
CA GLU A 121 -19.88 22.60 -51.72
C GLU A 121 -21.34 22.14 -51.56
N THR A 122 -21.60 21.40 -50.49
CA THR A 122 -22.93 21.34 -49.89
C THR A 122 -22.75 21.91 -48.50
N GLY A 123 -23.01 23.21 -48.35
CA GLY A 123 -23.01 23.84 -47.04
C GLY A 123 -23.95 23.06 -46.12
N ILE A 124 -23.43 22.70 -44.95
CA ILE A 124 -24.16 21.96 -43.89
C ILE A 124 -25.58 22.52 -43.80
N SER A 125 -26.58 21.66 -44.02
CA SER A 125 -27.98 22.07 -44.05
C SER A 125 -28.39 22.63 -42.68
N ALA A 126 -29.44 23.46 -42.63
CA ALA A 126 -29.92 24.00 -41.35
C ALA A 126 -30.30 22.87 -40.36
N GLU A 127 -30.84 21.76 -40.88
CA GLU A 127 -31.19 20.58 -40.11
C GLU A 127 -29.95 19.86 -39.55
N GLU A 128 -28.89 19.73 -40.33
CA GLU A 128 -27.62 19.13 -39.88
C GLU A 128 -26.95 20.01 -38.81
N ARG A 129 -27.04 21.34 -38.90
CA ARG A 129 -26.54 22.26 -37.86
C ARG A 129 -27.35 22.12 -36.57
N ALA A 130 -28.67 21.99 -36.67
CA ALA A 130 -29.54 21.79 -35.52
C ALA A 130 -29.28 20.44 -34.83
N ALA A 131 -29.12 19.36 -35.62
CA ALA A 131 -28.76 18.04 -35.11
C ALA A 131 -27.38 18.04 -34.42
N LEU A 132 -26.39 18.72 -35.00
CA LEU A 132 -25.07 18.88 -34.39
C LEU A 132 -25.12 19.71 -33.10
N ALA A 133 -25.96 20.74 -33.02
CA ALA A 133 -26.13 21.52 -31.80
C ALA A 133 -26.78 20.69 -30.69
N HIS A 134 -27.81 19.90 -31.02
CA HIS A 134 -28.46 18.98 -30.08
C HIS A 134 -27.47 17.92 -29.55
N LEU A 135 -26.70 17.28 -30.43
CA LEU A 135 -25.69 16.30 -30.03
C LEU A 135 -24.61 16.91 -29.12
N LYS A 136 -24.20 18.16 -29.36
CA LYS A 136 -23.27 18.86 -28.46
C LYS A 136 -23.88 19.10 -27.09
N GLU A 137 -25.12 19.54 -27.02
CA GLU A 137 -25.81 19.77 -25.75
C GLU A 137 -26.00 18.47 -24.96
N GLU A 138 -26.34 17.36 -25.63
CA GLU A 138 -26.38 16.04 -24.99
C GLU A 138 -25.01 15.59 -24.49
N LEU A 139 -23.96 15.82 -25.27
CA LEU A 139 -22.59 15.48 -24.88
C LEU A 139 -22.13 16.31 -23.67
N GLU A 140 -22.42 17.61 -23.64
CA GLU A 140 -22.16 18.48 -22.49
C GLU A 140 -22.92 18.02 -21.23
N LYS A 141 -24.19 17.60 -21.37
CA LYS A 141 -24.98 17.03 -20.27
C LYS A 141 -24.38 15.72 -19.76
N GLN A 142 -23.95 14.83 -20.65
CA GLN A 142 -23.30 13.57 -20.29
C GLN A 142 -21.95 13.82 -19.61
N GLU A 143 -21.14 14.75 -20.12
CA GLU A 143 -19.88 15.14 -19.49
C GLU A 143 -20.09 15.72 -18.08
N ALA A 144 -21.11 16.56 -17.89
CA ALA A 144 -21.46 17.09 -16.58
C ALA A 144 -21.86 15.96 -15.61
N SER A 145 -22.73 15.05 -16.06
CA SER A 145 -23.15 13.90 -15.26
C SER A 145 -21.99 12.97 -14.89
N LEU A 146 -21.07 12.71 -15.83
CA LEU A 146 -19.87 11.91 -15.56
C LEU A 146 -18.92 12.60 -14.57
N LYS A 147 -18.76 13.92 -14.65
CA LYS A 147 -17.96 14.68 -13.69
C LYS A 147 -18.56 14.61 -12.28
N GLU A 148 -19.88 14.76 -12.17
CA GLU A 148 -20.59 14.64 -10.89
C GLU A 148 -20.47 13.23 -10.31
N ALA A 149 -20.66 12.19 -11.13
CA ALA A 149 -20.49 10.80 -10.70
C ALA A 149 -19.05 10.51 -10.23
N LYS A 150 -18.04 11.00 -10.96
CA LYS A 150 -16.63 10.88 -10.56
C LYS A 150 -16.35 11.60 -9.23
N GLN A 151 -16.95 12.77 -9.01
CA GLN A 151 -16.81 13.48 -7.74
C GLN A 151 -17.47 12.71 -6.59
N ALA A 152 -18.68 12.19 -6.79
CA ALA A 152 -19.39 11.41 -5.78
C ALA A 152 -18.61 10.14 -5.36
N VAL A 153 -17.93 9.49 -6.31
CA VAL A 153 -17.03 8.36 -6.02
C VAL A 153 -15.86 8.80 -5.15
N ARG A 154 -15.18 9.90 -5.49
CA ARG A 154 -14.06 10.43 -4.70
C ARG A 154 -14.49 10.82 -3.28
N ASP A 155 -15.65 11.45 -3.14
CA ASP A 155 -16.18 11.84 -1.83
C ASP A 155 -16.49 10.61 -0.96
N ARG A 156 -16.98 9.53 -1.59
CA ARG A 156 -17.21 8.25 -0.91
C ARG A 156 -15.91 7.57 -0.51
N GLU A 157 -14.89 7.56 -1.37
CA GLU A 157 -13.57 7.01 -1.07
C GLU A 157 -12.93 7.74 0.11
N ALA A 158 -12.97 9.08 0.11
CA ALA A 158 -12.47 9.89 1.21
C ALA A 158 -13.21 9.59 2.53
N PHE A 159 -14.53 9.42 2.49
CA PHE A 159 -15.30 9.02 3.66
C PHE A 159 -14.92 7.63 4.17
N LEU A 160 -14.72 6.66 3.26
CA LEU A 160 -14.29 5.32 3.62
C LEU A 160 -12.91 5.34 4.29
N GLU A 161 -11.94 6.05 3.73
CA GLU A 161 -10.60 6.21 4.30
C GLU A 161 -10.67 6.85 5.70
N GLU A 162 -11.47 7.90 5.89
CA GLU A 162 -11.68 8.51 7.22
C GLU A 162 -12.32 7.53 8.20
N SER A 163 -13.26 6.71 7.74
CA SER A 163 -13.93 5.70 8.57
C SER A 163 -12.99 4.54 8.96
N GLU A 164 -12.11 4.12 8.05
CA GLU A 164 -11.10 3.10 8.28
C GLU A 164 -10.05 3.57 9.28
N ASN A 165 -9.57 4.81 9.15
CA ASN A 165 -8.66 5.41 10.11
C ASN A 165 -9.26 5.47 11.52
N LYS A 166 -10.52 5.91 11.64
CA LYS A 166 -11.24 5.91 12.93
C LYS A 166 -11.43 4.51 13.50
N LEU A 167 -11.66 3.52 12.65
CA LEU A 167 -11.78 2.13 13.09
C LEU A 167 -10.43 1.61 13.61
N PHE A 168 -9.35 1.89 12.90
CA PHE A 168 -7.99 1.51 13.30
C PHE A 168 -7.61 2.13 14.65
N GLU A 169 -7.86 3.42 14.86
CA GLU A 169 -7.66 4.10 16.15
C GLU A 169 -8.45 3.43 17.28
N LYS A 170 -9.71 3.04 17.03
CA LYS A 170 -10.53 2.33 18.02
C LYS A 170 -9.98 0.94 18.35
N VAL A 171 -9.51 0.20 17.36
CA VAL A 171 -8.92 -1.12 17.55
C VAL A 171 -7.64 -0.99 18.39
N GLN A 172 -6.77 -0.03 18.07
CA GLN A 172 -5.57 0.24 18.85
C GLN A 172 -5.92 0.60 20.31
N ALA A 173 -6.85 1.53 20.51
CA ALA A 173 -7.28 1.93 21.86
C ALA A 173 -7.92 0.77 22.64
N GLN A 174 -8.59 -0.17 21.95
CA GLN A 174 -9.14 -1.37 22.58
C GLN A 174 -8.00 -2.32 22.99
N GLN A 175 -7.01 -2.54 22.14
CA GLN A 175 -5.89 -3.41 22.43
C GLN A 175 -5.00 -2.90 23.57
N GLU A 176 -4.80 -1.58 23.65
CA GLU A 176 -4.16 -0.93 24.79
C GLU A 176 -4.94 -1.19 26.09
N LYS A 177 -6.27 -1.04 26.06
CA LYS A 177 -7.12 -1.33 27.23
C LYS A 177 -7.11 -2.80 27.63
N GLU A 178 -7.11 -3.72 26.68
CA GLU A 178 -6.98 -5.16 26.96
C GLU A 178 -5.67 -5.45 27.67
N THR A 179 -4.57 -4.90 27.16
CA THR A 179 -3.24 -5.02 27.79
C THR A 179 -3.22 -4.43 29.20
N GLU A 180 -3.84 -3.25 29.42
CA GLU A 180 -3.94 -2.65 30.77
C GLU A 180 -4.77 -3.50 31.74
N LEU A 181 -5.85 -4.11 31.25
CA LEU A 181 -6.71 -4.97 32.07
C LEU A 181 -5.98 -6.26 32.45
N GLU A 182 -5.25 -6.87 31.51
CA GLU A 182 -4.40 -8.04 31.77
C GLU A 182 -3.35 -7.73 32.84
N GLN A 183 -2.66 -6.60 32.72
CA GLN A 183 -1.68 -6.15 33.73
C GLN A 183 -2.32 -5.95 35.11
N LYS A 184 -3.50 -5.32 35.17
CA LYS A 184 -4.24 -5.14 36.45
C LYS A 184 -4.70 -6.47 37.02
N GLU A 185 -5.12 -7.41 36.17
CA GLU A 185 -5.52 -8.75 36.60
C GLU A 185 -4.35 -9.52 37.20
N GLU A 186 -3.17 -9.45 36.56
CA GLU A 186 -1.93 -10.04 37.10
C GLU A 186 -1.53 -9.39 38.43
N GLU A 187 -1.61 -8.06 38.55
CA GLU A 187 -1.31 -7.36 39.79
C GLU A 187 -2.25 -7.77 40.92
N LEU A 188 -3.56 -7.88 40.64
CA LEU A 188 -4.56 -8.34 41.59
C LEU A 188 -4.33 -9.79 42.01
N LYS A 189 -4.04 -10.69 41.06
CA LYS A 189 -3.67 -12.09 41.35
C LYS A 189 -2.45 -12.15 42.26
N ALA A 190 -1.40 -11.39 41.95
CA ALA A 190 -0.19 -11.32 42.77
C ALA A 190 -0.45 -10.73 44.17
N ARG A 191 -1.36 -9.75 44.28
CA ARG A 191 -1.77 -9.19 45.57
C ARG A 191 -2.59 -10.17 46.40
N LEU A 192 -3.53 -10.87 45.77
CA LEU A 192 -4.33 -11.92 46.42
C LEU A 192 -3.45 -13.06 46.91
N HIS A 193 -2.48 -13.50 46.11
CA HIS A 193 -1.51 -14.52 46.52
C HIS A 193 -0.74 -14.06 47.77
N ARG A 194 -0.19 -12.85 47.77
CA ARG A 194 0.53 -12.28 48.92
C ARG A 194 -0.33 -12.18 50.19
N LEU A 195 -1.63 -11.90 50.04
CA LEU A 195 -2.55 -11.89 51.19
C LEU A 195 -2.78 -13.31 51.71
N ARG A 196 -3.03 -14.29 50.84
CA ARG A 196 -3.16 -15.70 51.23
C ARG A 196 -1.92 -16.23 51.93
N GLU A 197 -0.72 -15.88 51.45
CA GLU A 197 0.54 -16.24 52.12
C GLU A 197 0.64 -15.65 53.53
N ARG A 198 0.23 -14.39 53.71
CA ARG A 198 0.20 -13.74 55.02
C ARG A 198 -0.84 -14.36 55.96
N GLU A 199 -2.00 -14.73 55.45
CA GLU A 199 -3.04 -15.43 56.21
C GLU A 199 -2.55 -16.82 56.63
N ALA A 200 -1.94 -17.59 55.71
CA ALA A 200 -1.33 -18.88 55.99
C ALA A 200 -0.22 -18.82 57.05
N ALA A 201 0.51 -17.69 57.14
CA ALA A 201 1.52 -17.52 58.19
C ALA A 201 0.93 -17.37 59.61
N ILE A 202 -0.35 -17.02 59.72
CA ILE A 202 -1.03 -16.77 61.00
C ILE A 202 -2.02 -17.90 61.32
N ASP A 203 -2.70 -18.44 60.32
CA ASP A 203 -3.70 -19.50 60.46
C ASP A 203 -3.21 -20.84 59.86
N PRO A 204 -3.01 -21.89 60.69
CA PRO A 204 -2.58 -23.20 60.23
C PRO A 204 -3.58 -23.90 59.30
N ALA A 205 -4.88 -23.59 59.38
CA ALA A 205 -5.87 -24.15 58.45
C ALA A 205 -5.72 -23.54 57.05
N ALA A 206 -5.45 -22.24 56.97
CA ALA A 206 -5.15 -21.54 55.71
C ALA A 206 -3.81 -22.02 55.10
N ALA A 207 -2.80 -22.33 55.92
CA ALA A 207 -1.53 -22.90 55.46
C ALA A 207 -1.69 -24.27 54.79
N ALA A 208 -2.47 -25.16 55.41
CA ALA A 208 -2.76 -26.48 54.84
C ALA A 208 -3.53 -26.38 53.52
N ALA A 209 -4.47 -25.42 53.41
CA ALA A 209 -5.20 -25.18 52.18
C ALA A 209 -4.30 -24.67 51.03
N LEU A 210 -3.39 -23.73 51.32
CA LEU A 210 -2.43 -23.20 50.33
C LEU A 210 -1.46 -24.29 49.84
N GLN A 211 -0.96 -25.14 50.74
CA GLN A 211 -0.09 -26.26 50.37
C GLN A 211 -0.81 -27.28 49.49
N ALA A 212 -2.06 -27.64 49.83
CA ALA A 212 -2.87 -28.54 49.02
C ALA A 212 -3.15 -27.96 47.61
N GLU A 213 -3.39 -26.65 47.49
CA GLU A 213 -3.57 -25.96 46.19
C GLU A 213 -2.28 -25.99 45.35
N GLN A 214 -1.13 -25.72 45.96
CA GLN A 214 0.17 -25.77 45.27
C GLN A 214 0.56 -27.20 44.84
N GLU A 215 0.28 -28.21 45.66
CA GLU A 215 0.49 -29.61 45.30
C GLU A 215 -0.44 -30.08 44.19
N ALA A 216 -1.69 -29.61 44.17
CA ALA A 216 -2.63 -29.89 43.08
C ALA A 216 -2.20 -29.23 41.76
N ALA A 217 -1.71 -27.98 41.81
CA ALA A 217 -1.19 -27.29 40.63
C ALA A 217 0.05 -28.00 40.04
N ARG A 218 0.98 -28.46 40.88
CA ARG A 218 2.17 -29.22 40.44
C ARG A 218 1.79 -30.57 39.78
N LYS A 219 0.84 -31.30 40.37
CA LYS A 219 0.34 -32.56 39.80
C LYS A 219 -0.38 -32.36 38.45
N PHE A 220 -0.97 -31.19 38.22
CA PHE A 220 -1.64 -30.87 36.95
C PHE A 220 -0.64 -30.54 35.84
N ASP A 221 0.47 -29.87 36.15
CA ASP A 221 1.55 -29.62 35.19
C ASP A 221 2.31 -30.91 34.81
N GLU A 222 2.55 -31.81 35.77
CA GLU A 222 3.20 -33.12 35.52
C GLU A 222 2.42 -34.06 34.59
N PHE A 223 1.13 -33.79 34.33
CA PHE A 223 0.27 -34.59 33.45
C PHE A 223 0.07 -33.97 32.05
N LYS A 224 0.68 -32.82 31.78
CA LYS A 224 0.58 -32.07 30.51
C LYS A 224 1.87 -32.06 29.67
N GLU A 225 2.96 -32.66 30.15
CA GLU A 225 4.10 -33.08 29.32
C GLU A 225 3.84 -34.42 28.62
#